data_AF-A0AAV5GND7-F1
#
_entry.id   AF-A0AAV5GND7-F1
#
_cell.length_a   1.000
_cell.length_b   1.000
_cell.length_c   1.000
_cell.angle_alpha   90.00
_cell.angle_beta   90.00
_cell.angle_gamma   90.00
#
_symmetry.space_group_name_H-M   'P 1'
#
loop_
_entity.id
_entity.type
_entity.pdbx_description
1 polymer ?
#
loop_
_entity_poly.entity_id
_entity_poly.type
_entity_poly.pdbx_seq_one_letter_code
_entity_poly.pdbx_strand_id
1 'polypeptide(L)'
;MASLANLNKSEMDEAQVRALEEHEISQGPLSVLQTAVRSGSQILVALRNNRKLLGKVKAFDRHSNMVLENVKEMWTEAPKGKGKKPVNKDRFVSKMFLRNT
;
A
#
# COMPACT_ATOMS: atom_id res chain seq x y z
N MET A 1 -17.44 5.39 21.43
CA MET A 1 -16.64 4.91 20.28
C MET A 1 -16.22 3.45 20.42
N ALA A 2 -15.75 2.98 21.58
CA ALA A 2 -15.47 1.55 21.82
C ALA A 2 -16.69 0.62 21.64
N SER A 3 -17.91 1.15 21.66
CA SER A 3 -19.16 0.39 21.49
C SER A 3 -19.47 0.00 20.04
N LEU A 4 -18.86 0.64 19.03
CA LEU A 4 -19.13 0.36 17.61
C LEU A 4 -18.29 -0.80 17.06
N ALA A 5 -17.17 -1.13 17.70
CA ALA A 5 -16.27 -2.20 17.26
C ALA A 5 -16.84 -3.61 17.50
N ASN A 6 -17.81 -3.75 18.40
CA ASN A 6 -18.45 -5.02 18.76
C ASN A 6 -19.85 -5.20 18.13
N LEU A 7 -20.33 -4.21 17.36
CA LEU A 7 -21.61 -4.28 16.67
C LEU A 7 -21.44 -4.92 15.29
N ASN A 8 -22.45 -5.66 14.84
CA ASN A 8 -22.41 -6.28 13.53
C ASN A 8 -22.52 -5.19 12.45
N LYS A 9 -21.59 -5.18 11.48
CA LYS A 9 -21.56 -4.16 10.41
C LYS A 9 -22.85 -4.13 9.58
N SER A 10 -23.63 -5.22 9.58
CA SER A 10 -24.92 -5.32 8.88
C SER A 10 -26.05 -4.50 9.53
N GLU A 11 -25.90 -4.07 10.78
CA GLU A 11 -26.94 -3.36 11.56
C GLU A 11 -26.65 -1.85 11.66
N MET A 12 -25.56 -1.39 11.05
CA MET A 12 -25.08 -0.02 11.15
C MET A 12 -25.55 0.83 9.96
N ASP A 13 -25.88 2.09 10.22
CA ASP A 13 -26.17 3.06 9.16
C ASP A 13 -24.89 3.44 8.39
N GLU A 14 -25.02 3.89 7.14
CA GLU A 14 -23.88 4.20 6.25
C GLU A 14 -22.91 5.21 6.87
N ALA A 15 -23.44 6.21 7.58
CA ALA A 15 -22.66 7.20 8.29
C ALA A 15 -21.82 6.58 9.42
N GLN A 16 -22.38 5.60 10.12
CA GLN A 16 -21.69 4.90 11.21
C GLN A 16 -20.61 3.98 10.67
N VAL A 17 -20.86 3.30 9.54
CA VAL A 17 -19.85 2.48 8.84
C VAL A 17 -18.66 3.34 8.41
N ARG A 18 -18.91 4.50 7.79
CA ARG A 18 -17.84 5.43 7.38
C ARG A 18 -17.03 5.94 8.58
N ALA A 19 -17.70 6.30 9.68
CA ALA A 19 -17.02 6.77 10.88
C ALA A 19 -16.16 5.68 11.52
N LEU A 20 -16.63 4.43 11.51
CA LEU A 20 -15.85 3.29 11.99
C LEU A 20 -14.63 3.02 11.09
N GLU A 21 -14.79 3.06 9.77
CA GLU A 21 -13.67 2.92 8.83
C GLU A 21 -12.61 4.02 8.99
N GLU A 22 -13.04 5.27 9.16
CA GLU A 22 -12.11 6.39 9.41
C GLU A 22 -11.36 6.23 10.74
N HIS A 23 -12.04 5.72 11.76
CA HIS A 23 -11.41 5.40 13.04
C HIS A 23 -10.40 4.24 12.90
N GLU A 24 -10.76 3.15 12.21
CA GLU A 24 -9.88 2.02 11.93
C GLU A 24 -8.65 2.45 11.11
N ILE A 25 -8.82 3.35 10.14
CA ILE A 25 -7.71 3.88 9.34
C ILE A 25 -6.79 4.77 10.17
N SER A 26 -7.34 5.62 11.02
CA SER A 26 -6.56 6.62 11.77
C SER A 26 -5.85 6.06 13.01
N GLN A 27 -6.44 5.07 13.68
CA GLN A 27 -5.90 4.47 14.90
C GLN A 27 -5.34 3.06 14.69
N GLY A 28 -5.60 2.44 13.53
CA GLY A 28 -5.16 1.09 13.22
C GLY A 28 -3.82 1.03 12.46
N PRO A 29 -3.45 -0.16 11.94
CA PRO A 29 -2.18 -0.37 11.24
C PRO A 29 -2.04 0.45 9.95
N LEU A 30 -3.16 0.83 9.31
CA LEU A 30 -3.16 1.69 8.12
C LEU A 30 -2.81 3.16 8.41
N SER A 31 -2.76 3.56 9.68
CA SER A 31 -2.37 4.92 10.10
C SER A 31 -0.95 5.30 9.65
N VAL A 32 -0.07 4.30 9.46
CA VAL A 32 1.27 4.48 8.90
C VAL A 32 1.20 4.98 7.46
N LEU A 33 0.29 4.45 6.65
CA LEU A 33 0.06 4.92 5.27
C LEU A 33 -0.58 6.30 5.27
N GLN A 34 -1.51 6.58 6.20
CA GLN A 34 -2.09 7.90 6.35
C GLN A 34 -1.02 8.96 6.68
N THR A 35 -0.10 8.61 7.58
CA THR A 35 1.06 9.45 7.91
C THR A 35 1.95 9.66 6.69
N ALA A 36 2.25 8.61 5.94
CA ALA A 36 3.08 8.69 4.72
C ALA A 36 2.46 9.57 3.63
N VAL A 37 1.13 9.54 3.45
CA VAL A 37 0.42 10.44 2.51
C VAL A 37 0.53 11.90 2.97
N ARG A 38 0.31 12.16 4.26
CA ARG A 38 0.35 13.52 4.83
C ARG A 38 1.76 14.12 4.80
N SER A 39 2.79 13.35 5.14
CA SER A 39 4.18 13.80 5.13
C SER A 39 4.82 13.80 3.74
N GLY A 40 4.21 13.09 2.77
CA GLY A 40 4.83 12.84 1.47
C GLY A 40 6.11 12.00 1.56
N SER A 41 6.23 11.19 2.62
CA SER A 41 7.38 10.29 2.84
C SER A 41 7.45 9.22 1.76
N GLN A 42 8.67 8.81 1.40
CA GLN A 42 8.85 7.67 0.52
C GLN A 42 8.61 6.37 1.28
N ILE A 43 7.93 5.44 0.63
CA ILE A 43 7.66 4.10 1.14
C ILE A 43 8.28 3.05 0.23
N LEU A 44 8.69 1.92 0.83
CA LEU A 44 9.13 0.73 0.12
C LEU A 44 8.05 -0.35 0.27
N VAL A 45 7.44 -0.75 -0.85
CA VAL A 45 6.42 -1.80 -0.90
C VAL A 45 7.02 -3.06 -1.53
N ALA A 46 6.99 -4.18 -0.80
CA ALA A 46 7.37 -5.48 -1.33
C ALA A 46 6.15 -6.19 -1.92
N LEU A 47 6.24 -6.62 -3.18
CA LEU A 47 5.17 -7.29 -3.90
C LEU A 47 5.35 -8.82 -3.87
N ARG A 48 4.25 -9.56 -4.08
CA ARG A 48 4.23 -11.04 -4.14
C ARG A 48 5.06 -11.62 -5.29
N ASN A 49 5.31 -10.86 -6.34
CA ASN A 49 6.15 -11.26 -7.48
C ASN A 49 7.66 -11.00 -7.24
N ASN A 50 8.08 -10.82 -5.98
CA ASN A 50 9.46 -10.51 -5.58
C ASN A 50 10.02 -9.21 -6.17
N ARG A 51 9.15 -8.29 -6.59
CA ARG A 51 9.54 -6.92 -6.97
C ARG A 51 9.32 -5.98 -5.80
N LYS A 52 10.12 -4.92 -5.74
CA LYS A 52 10.00 -3.86 -4.73
C LYS A 52 9.66 -2.54 -5.42
N LEU A 53 8.71 -1.80 -4.87
CA LEU A 53 8.36 -0.46 -5.33
C LEU A 53 8.85 0.55 -4.29
N LEU A 54 9.67 1.51 -4.71
CA LEU A 54 10.02 2.68 -3.91
C LEU A 54 9.31 3.90 -4.49
N GLY A 55 8.43 4.54 -3.73
CA GLY A 55 7.64 5.65 -4.25
C GLY A 55 6.91 6.43 -3.16
N LYS A 56 6.05 7.37 -3.57
CA LYS A 56 5.22 8.14 -2.63
C LYS A 56 3.75 7.77 -2.81
N VAL A 57 3.04 7.57 -1.70
CA VAL A 57 1.59 7.33 -1.72
C VAL A 57 0.86 8.65 -1.87
N LYS A 58 -0.11 8.70 -2.78
CA LYS A 58 -1.05 9.82 -2.92
C LYS A 58 -2.42 9.53 -2.34
N ALA A 59 -2.88 8.30 -2.49
CA ALA A 59 -4.12 7.83 -1.90
C ALA A 59 -4.00 6.33 -1.61
N PHE A 60 -4.77 5.86 -0.64
CA PHE A 60 -4.95 4.45 -0.36
C PHE A 60 -6.40 4.18 0.08
N ASP A 61 -6.81 2.93 0.09
CA ASP A 61 -8.13 2.52 0.60
C ASP A 61 -8.01 1.44 1.70
N ARG A 62 -9.16 1.02 2.23
CA ARG A 62 -9.26 -0.03 3.26
C ARG A 62 -8.70 -1.39 2.81
N HIS A 63 -8.61 -1.65 1.51
CA HIS A 63 -8.04 -2.88 0.96
C HIS A 63 -6.54 -2.76 0.75
N SER A 64 -5.91 -1.63 1.10
CA SER A 64 -4.51 -1.33 0.77
C SER A 64 -4.25 -1.22 -0.75
N ASN A 65 -5.27 -0.95 -1.57
CA ASN A 65 -5.02 -0.43 -2.91
C ASN A 65 -4.40 0.95 -2.78
N MET A 66 -3.45 1.31 -3.64
CA MET A 66 -2.71 2.55 -3.54
C MET A 66 -2.56 3.24 -4.89
N VAL A 67 -2.68 4.58 -4.87
CA VAL A 67 -2.21 5.44 -5.95
C VAL A 67 -0.82 5.94 -5.58
N LEU A 68 0.16 5.60 -6.40
CA LEU A 68 1.57 5.93 -6.17
C LEU A 68 2.09 6.89 -7.23
N GLU A 69 2.99 7.77 -6.83
CA GLU A 69 3.73 8.67 -7.74
C GLU A 69 5.23 8.52 -7.59
N ASN A 70 5.95 8.84 -8.68
CA ASN A 70 7.41 8.77 -8.77
C ASN A 70 7.94 7.41 -8.31
N VAL A 71 7.38 6.34 -8.88
CA VAL A 71 7.64 4.97 -8.47
C VAL A 71 8.89 4.45 -9.18
N LYS A 72 9.82 3.93 -8.39
CA LYS A 72 10.94 3.12 -8.85
C LYS A 72 10.65 1.65 -8.53
N GLU A 73 10.33 0.88 -9.55
CA GLU A 73 10.18 -0.57 -9.48
C GLU A 73 11.57 -1.23 -9.60
N MET A 74 11.89 -2.16 -8.71
CA MET A 74 13.20 -2.81 -8.63
C MET A 74 13.01 -4.33 -8.55
N TRP A 75 13.78 -5.08 -9.33
CA TRP A 75 13.81 -6.54 -9.28
C TRP A 75 15.17 -7.09 -9.66
N THR A 76 15.42 -8.33 -9.28
CA THR A 76 16.65 -9.05 -9.66
C THR A 76 16.29 -10.14 -10.65
N GLU A 77 16.96 -10.16 -11.80
CA GLU A 77 16.86 -11.24 -12.77
C GLU A 77 17.96 -12.26 -12.52
N ALA A 78 17.55 -13.50 -12.25
CA ALA A 78 18.45 -14.64 -12.24
C ALA A 78 18.75 -15.04 -13.70
N PRO A 79 20.01 -14.99 -14.14
CA PRO A 79 20.36 -15.37 -15.50
C PRO A 79 20.13 -16.87 -15.73
N LYS A 80 19.57 -17.22 -16.89
CA LYS A 80 19.47 -18.61 -17.35
C LYS A 80 20.86 -19.07 -17.81
N GLY A 81 21.66 -19.64 -16.90
CA GLY A 81 22.96 -20.23 -17.21
C GLY A 81 23.86 -20.40 -15.98
N LYS A 82 24.64 -21.49 -15.92
CA LYS A 82 25.61 -21.74 -14.85
C LYS A 82 26.66 -20.61 -14.82
N GLY A 83 26.94 -20.07 -13.63
CA GLY A 83 28.05 -19.13 -13.39
C GLY A 83 27.76 -17.64 -13.66
N LYS A 84 26.55 -17.26 -14.05
CA LYS A 84 26.21 -15.85 -14.26
C LYS A 84 25.68 -15.19 -12.98
N LYS A 85 26.15 -13.98 -12.68
CA LYS A 85 25.73 -13.21 -11.49
C LYS A 85 24.30 -12.65 -11.67
N PRO A 86 23.47 -12.61 -10.61
CA PRO A 86 22.18 -11.95 -10.65
C PRO A 86 22.30 -10.49 -11.09
N VAL A 87 21.40 -10.03 -11.96
CA VAL A 87 21.41 -8.65 -12.47
C VAL A 87 20.26 -7.88 -11.85
N ASN A 88 20.57 -6.76 -11.20
CA ASN A 88 19.56 -5.85 -10.68
C ASN A 88 19.04 -4.97 -11.81
N LYS A 89 17.72 -4.93 -11.97
CA LYS A 89 17.03 -4.03 -12.89
C LYS A 89 16.11 -3.10 -12.12
N ASP A 90 15.94 -1.91 -12.67
CA ASP A 90 14.94 -0.98 -12.22
C ASP A 90 14.15 -0.38 -13.39
N ARG A 91 12.98 0.15 -13.07
CA ARG A 91 12.12 0.89 -13.99
C ARG A 91 11.48 2.05 -13.24
N PHE A 92 11.41 3.21 -13.90
CA PHE A 92 10.68 4.35 -13.38
C PHE A 92 9.26 4.43 -13.96
N VAL A 93 8.28 4.76 -13.12
CA VAL A 93 6.89 4.98 -13.49
C VAL A 93 6.38 6.24 -12.77
N SER A 94 5.95 7.24 -13.53
CA SER A 94 5.54 8.53 -12.97
C SER A 94 4.28 8.44 -12.10
N LYS A 95 3.28 7.68 -12.53
CA LYS A 95 2.01 7.44 -11.82
C LYS A 95 1.61 5.97 -11.97
N MET A 96 1.24 5.33 -10.86
CA MET A 96 0.90 3.91 -10.83
C MET A 96 -0.28 3.67 -9.89
N PHE A 97 -1.22 2.83 -10.33
CA PHE A 97 -2.22 2.22 -9.45
C PHE A 97 -1.74 0.84 -9.04
N LEU A 98 -1.62 0.60 -7.73
CA LEU A 98 -1.30 -0.69 -7.14
C LEU A 98 -2.57 -1.30 -6.55
N ARG A 99 -2.96 -2.46 -7.09
CA ARG A 99 -4.07 -3.24 -6.55
C ARG A 99 -3.55 -4.27 -5.54
N ASN A 100 -4.11 -4.24 -4.33
CA ASN A 100 -3.98 -5.36 -3.41
C ASN A 100 -4.95 -6.47 -3.81
N THR A 101 -4.51 -7.71 -3.63
CA THR A 101 -5.16 -8.92 -4.13
C THR A 101 -5.23 -9.96 -3.06
#